data_AF-A0A1Y2SFZ3-F1
#
_entry.id   AF-A0A1Y2SFZ3-F1
#
_cell.length_a   1.000
_cell.length_b   1.000
_cell.length_c   1.000
_cell.angle_alpha   90.00
_cell.angle_beta   90.00
_cell.angle_gamma   90.00
#
_symmetry.space_group_name_H-M   'P 1'
#
loop_
_entity.id
_entity.type
_entity.pdbx_description
1 polymer ?
#
loop_
_entity_poly.entity_id
_entity_poly.type
_entity_poly.pdbx_seq_one_letter_code
_entity_poly.pdbx_strand_id
1 'polypeptide(L)'
;MYTGIAIYNSNELSPMMAYELGSLFFSIFDITITGAGYLKYIKNSDHKGDHDLVEISFIELKEKIFTQEATAFRIYSEQENHTPWLSSFGYITNEFGGFYHIDIQFPNANGNNDKIISFIKLLVEKMNFSYGITYNTDKITKAFYYAGGDNLASIYPYENPSIFKRETPGRFNGKERYNNSMLRMVYPYNIINNSHLEIKIENVNLKKWILSDKENGSLEKLNDELWLWKVEETYLDKVNKVCGEADILIAWKALSSKKIAKKLP
;
A
#
# COMPACT_ATOMS: atom_id res chain seq x y z
N MET A 1 -12.78 -7.93 9.43
CA MET A 1 -11.35 -7.80 9.04
C MET A 1 -11.32 -7.23 7.64
N TYR A 2 -10.32 -6.42 7.34
CA TYR A 2 -10.16 -5.76 6.04
C TYR A 2 -8.75 -6.03 5.51
N THR A 3 -8.63 -6.03 4.20
CA THR A 3 -7.35 -6.13 3.50
C THR A 3 -7.07 -4.79 2.83
N GLY A 4 -5.83 -4.33 2.93
CA GLY A 4 -5.30 -3.24 2.14
C GLY A 4 -4.27 -3.76 1.14
N ILE A 5 -4.26 -3.19 -0.07
CA ILE A 5 -3.18 -3.34 -1.06
C ILE A 5 -2.64 -1.95 -1.35
N ALA A 6 -1.32 -1.80 -1.32
CA ALA A 6 -0.65 -0.58 -1.74
C ALA A 6 0.40 -0.89 -2.79
N ILE A 7 0.35 -0.20 -3.93
CA ILE A 7 1.35 -0.27 -5.01
C ILE A 7 2.02 1.08 -5.09
N TYR A 8 3.35 1.12 -4.97
CA TYR A 8 4.13 2.36 -4.95
C TYR A 8 4.87 2.56 -6.26
N ASN A 9 5.20 3.82 -6.56
CA ASN A 9 5.90 4.20 -7.79
C ASN A 9 5.06 3.88 -9.04
N SER A 10 3.80 4.30 -9.03
CA SER A 10 2.83 4.11 -10.13
C SER A 10 2.83 5.28 -11.14
N ASN A 11 3.94 6.01 -11.26
CA ASN A 11 4.06 7.24 -12.05
C ASN A 11 3.95 7.02 -13.57
N GLU A 12 4.19 5.80 -14.05
CA GLU A 12 4.05 5.43 -15.46
C GLU A 12 2.62 5.04 -15.84
N LEU A 13 1.73 4.83 -14.85
CA LEU A 13 0.35 4.48 -15.10
C LEU A 13 -0.45 5.71 -15.51
N SER A 14 -1.14 5.66 -16.66
CA SER A 14 -2.03 6.75 -17.05
C SER A 14 -3.33 6.74 -16.21
N PRO A 15 -4.00 7.89 -16.00
CA PRO A 15 -5.29 7.94 -15.32
C PRO A 15 -6.37 7.03 -15.95
N MET A 16 -6.38 6.90 -17.29
CA MET A 16 -7.33 6.03 -17.98
C MET A 16 -7.05 4.54 -17.71
N MET A 17 -5.78 4.13 -17.72
CA MET A 17 -5.41 2.75 -17.35
C MET A 17 -5.73 2.47 -15.87
N ALA A 18 -5.52 3.45 -14.98
CA ALA A 18 -5.90 3.33 -13.58
C ALA A 18 -7.42 3.17 -13.40
N TYR A 19 -8.22 3.85 -14.22
CA TYR A 19 -9.68 3.72 -14.22
C TYR A 19 -10.12 2.30 -14.63
N GLU A 20 -9.51 1.76 -15.69
CA GLU A 20 -9.77 0.39 -16.14
C GLU A 20 -9.33 -0.65 -15.10
N LEU A 21 -8.16 -0.47 -14.49
CA LEU A 21 -7.67 -1.33 -13.40
C LEU A 21 -8.59 -1.30 -12.18
N GLY A 22 -9.09 -0.12 -11.79
CA GLY A 22 -10.07 0.01 -10.73
C GLY A 22 -11.36 -0.75 -11.05
N SER A 23 -11.88 -0.63 -12.27
CA SER A 23 -13.04 -1.41 -12.72
C SER A 23 -12.79 -2.92 -12.64
N LEU A 24 -11.62 -3.39 -13.08
CA LEU A 24 -11.24 -4.80 -13.03
C LEU A 24 -11.11 -5.30 -11.60
N PHE A 25 -10.55 -4.50 -10.69
CA PHE A 25 -10.51 -4.80 -9.27
C PHE A 25 -11.92 -5.08 -8.72
N PHE A 26 -12.86 -4.14 -8.90
CA PHE A 26 -14.23 -4.32 -8.42
C PHE A 26 -14.90 -5.57 -9.01
N SER A 27 -14.66 -5.86 -10.29
CA SER A 27 -15.15 -7.08 -10.94
C SER A 27 -14.54 -8.35 -10.36
N ILE A 28 -13.22 -8.41 -10.12
CA ILE A 28 -12.54 -9.60 -9.58
C ILE A 28 -13.04 -9.94 -8.17
N PHE A 29 -13.30 -8.91 -7.38
CA PHE A 29 -13.75 -9.07 -5.99
C PHE A 29 -15.27 -9.20 -5.85
N ASP A 30 -16.04 -9.20 -6.97
CA ASP A 30 -17.50 -9.24 -6.98
C ASP A 30 -18.14 -8.12 -6.15
N ILE A 31 -17.56 -6.91 -6.21
CA ILE A 31 -18.03 -5.73 -5.49
C ILE A 31 -18.61 -4.72 -6.47
N THR A 32 -19.84 -4.27 -6.22
CA THR A 32 -20.50 -3.26 -7.06
C THR A 32 -19.92 -1.87 -6.81
N ILE A 33 -19.51 -1.18 -7.88
CA ILE A 33 -19.15 0.24 -7.82
C ILE A 33 -20.42 1.06 -7.60
N THR A 34 -20.42 1.92 -6.58
CA THR A 34 -21.56 2.82 -6.29
C THR A 34 -21.25 4.27 -6.62
N GLY A 35 -19.98 4.65 -6.67
CA GLY A 35 -19.58 6.02 -6.91
C GLY A 35 -18.09 6.17 -7.20
N ALA A 36 -17.71 7.41 -7.49
CA ALA A 36 -16.34 7.82 -7.71
C ALA A 36 -16.13 9.26 -7.25
N GLY A 37 -14.89 9.68 -7.13
CA GLY A 37 -14.56 11.08 -6.90
C GLY A 37 -13.17 11.42 -7.39
N TYR A 38 -12.91 12.67 -7.72
CA TYR A 38 -11.58 13.13 -8.12
C TYR A 38 -11.11 14.27 -7.22
N LEU A 39 -9.80 14.36 -7.03
CA LEU A 39 -9.22 15.40 -6.19
C LEU A 39 -9.16 16.72 -6.95
N LYS A 40 -9.51 17.80 -6.25
CA LYS A 40 -9.47 19.15 -6.80
C LYS A 40 -9.04 20.15 -5.73
N TYR A 41 -8.19 21.10 -6.12
CA TYR A 41 -7.81 22.19 -5.23
C TYR A 41 -9.02 23.07 -4.89
N ILE A 42 -9.19 23.39 -3.61
CA ILE A 42 -10.22 24.30 -3.14
C ILE A 42 -9.81 25.73 -3.54
N LYS A 43 -10.70 26.43 -4.24
CA LYS A 43 -10.50 27.86 -4.54
C LYS A 43 -10.80 28.67 -3.28
N ASN A 44 -9.91 29.60 -2.92
CA ASN A 44 -10.05 30.49 -1.75
C ASN A 44 -10.04 29.77 -0.38
N SER A 45 -9.19 28.77 -0.21
CA SER A 45 -8.96 28.16 1.10
C SER A 45 -8.00 29.00 1.96
N ASP A 46 -8.07 28.79 3.28
CA ASP A 46 -7.18 29.46 4.26
C ASP A 46 -5.73 28.98 4.13
N HIS A 47 -5.50 27.80 3.53
CA HIS A 47 -4.18 27.23 3.31
C HIS A 47 -3.93 26.81 1.86
N LYS A 48 -2.75 27.18 1.34
CA LYS A 48 -2.31 26.78 -0.01
C LYS A 48 -2.11 25.26 -0.07
N GLY A 49 -2.81 24.61 -1.01
CA GLY A 49 -2.72 23.16 -1.22
C GLY A 49 -3.91 22.39 -0.66
N ASP A 50 -4.87 23.06 -0.02
CA ASP A 50 -6.13 22.45 0.36
C ASP A 50 -6.86 21.93 -0.88
N HIS A 51 -7.37 20.73 -0.75
CA HIS A 51 -8.03 20.00 -1.81
C HIS A 51 -9.15 19.18 -1.21
N ASP A 52 -10.13 18.89 -2.05
CA ASP A 52 -11.30 18.12 -1.69
C ASP A 52 -11.54 17.00 -2.70
N LEU A 53 -12.33 16.01 -2.28
CA LEU A 53 -12.84 14.97 -3.17
C LEU A 53 -14.16 15.45 -3.75
N VAL A 54 -14.18 15.72 -5.05
CA VAL A 54 -15.42 16.04 -5.77
C VAL A 54 -16.07 14.72 -6.17
N GLU A 55 -17.13 14.35 -5.45
CA GLU A 55 -17.93 13.15 -5.72
C GLU A 55 -18.73 13.28 -7.03
N ILE A 56 -18.67 12.22 -7.84
CA ILE A 56 -19.30 12.10 -9.16
C ILE A 56 -19.67 10.62 -9.41
N SER A 57 -20.42 10.35 -10.48
CA SER A 57 -20.64 8.96 -10.88
C SER A 57 -19.37 8.33 -11.47
N PHE A 58 -19.31 7.00 -11.44
CA PHE A 58 -18.23 6.25 -12.10
C PHE A 58 -18.15 6.54 -13.61
N ILE A 59 -19.29 6.74 -14.26
CA ILE A 59 -19.35 7.05 -15.70
C ILE A 59 -18.78 8.45 -15.97
N GLU A 60 -19.19 9.45 -15.19
CA GLU A 60 -18.68 10.83 -15.30
C GLU A 60 -17.18 10.92 -15.03
N LEU A 61 -16.63 10.07 -14.15
CA LEU A 61 -15.18 10.04 -13.89
C LEU A 61 -14.40 9.79 -15.18
N LYS A 62 -14.88 8.90 -16.06
CA LYS A 62 -14.22 8.61 -17.33
C LYS A 62 -14.13 9.86 -18.22
N GLU A 63 -15.20 10.65 -18.25
CA GLU A 63 -15.22 11.92 -18.99
C GLU A 63 -14.25 12.93 -18.39
N LYS A 64 -14.21 13.07 -17.05
CA LYS A 64 -13.27 13.96 -16.35
C LYS A 64 -11.81 13.57 -16.54
N ILE A 65 -11.52 12.28 -16.65
CA ILE A 65 -10.19 11.79 -17.01
C ILE A 65 -9.86 12.18 -18.47
N PHE A 66 -10.81 11.99 -19.40
CA PHE A 66 -10.61 12.32 -20.80
C PHE A 66 -10.37 13.82 -21.03
N THR A 67 -11.08 14.70 -20.30
CA THR A 67 -10.87 16.15 -20.32
C THR A 67 -9.67 16.62 -19.48
N GLN A 68 -8.90 15.70 -18.89
CA GLN A 68 -7.75 15.97 -18.02
C GLN A 68 -8.08 16.78 -16.76
N GLU A 69 -9.37 16.83 -16.37
CA GLU A 69 -9.81 17.46 -15.12
C GLU A 69 -9.54 16.56 -13.90
N ALA A 70 -9.55 15.23 -14.09
CA ALA A 70 -9.28 14.25 -13.05
C ALA A 70 -7.92 13.58 -13.28
N THR A 71 -6.91 14.05 -12.55
CA THR A 71 -5.53 13.51 -12.56
C THR A 71 -5.28 12.54 -11.40
N ALA A 72 -6.01 12.66 -10.30
CA ALA A 72 -6.03 11.75 -9.17
C ALA A 72 -7.49 11.52 -8.73
N PHE A 73 -7.84 10.28 -8.44
CA PHE A 73 -9.24 9.91 -8.20
C PHE A 73 -9.39 8.66 -7.34
N ARG A 74 -10.63 8.37 -6.97
CA ARG A 74 -11.04 7.16 -6.27
C ARG A 74 -12.32 6.60 -6.88
N ILE A 75 -12.38 5.28 -6.96
CA ILE A 75 -13.58 4.50 -7.29
C ILE A 75 -13.97 3.74 -6.03
N TYR A 76 -15.24 3.72 -5.65
CA TYR A 76 -15.65 3.14 -4.37
C TYR A 76 -17.00 2.43 -4.43
N SER A 77 -17.20 1.59 -3.42
CA SER A 77 -18.46 0.94 -3.09
C SER A 77 -18.89 1.38 -1.70
N GLU A 78 -20.02 2.08 -1.64
CA GLU A 78 -20.69 2.53 -0.44
C GLU A 78 -21.68 1.47 0.03
N GLN A 79 -21.66 1.22 1.33
CA GLN A 79 -22.68 0.44 2.01
C GLN A 79 -22.92 1.05 3.38
N GLU A 80 -24.15 0.89 3.88
CA GLU A 80 -24.49 1.29 5.24
C GLU A 80 -23.49 0.67 6.25
N ASN A 81 -23.20 1.44 7.31
CA ASN A 81 -22.29 1.06 8.40
C ASN A 81 -20.80 0.94 8.04
N HIS A 82 -20.39 1.33 6.83
CA HIS A 82 -18.98 1.41 6.45
C HIS A 82 -18.55 2.87 6.26
N THR A 83 -17.41 3.24 6.84
CA THR A 83 -16.85 4.60 6.71
C THR A 83 -15.35 4.49 6.42
N PRO A 84 -14.82 5.15 5.38
CA PRO A 84 -15.55 5.98 4.41
C PRO A 84 -16.37 5.17 3.41
N TRP A 85 -15.91 3.97 3.03
CA TRP A 85 -16.53 3.10 2.02
C TRP A 85 -16.38 1.63 2.43
N LEU A 86 -17.20 0.71 1.88
CA LEU A 86 -17.00 -0.74 2.03
C LEU A 86 -15.70 -1.18 1.35
N SER A 87 -15.43 -0.63 0.18
CA SER A 87 -14.26 -0.93 -0.63
C SER A 87 -13.92 0.27 -1.49
N SER A 88 -12.63 0.48 -1.77
CA SER A 88 -12.24 1.50 -2.73
C SER A 88 -10.91 1.19 -3.42
N PHE A 89 -10.74 1.81 -4.59
CA PHE A 89 -9.51 1.86 -5.38
C PHE A 89 -9.15 3.33 -5.57
N GLY A 90 -8.02 3.76 -5.00
CA GLY A 90 -7.46 5.10 -5.13
C GLY A 90 -6.29 5.11 -6.10
N TYR A 91 -6.31 6.07 -7.03
CA TYR A 91 -5.19 6.41 -7.89
C TYR A 91 -4.68 7.79 -7.50
N ILE A 92 -3.52 7.83 -6.83
CA ILE A 92 -2.96 9.04 -6.24
C ILE A 92 -1.69 9.43 -7.02
N THR A 93 -1.53 10.72 -7.27
CA THR A 93 -0.37 11.31 -7.97
C THR A 93 0.48 12.12 -7.01
N ASN A 94 1.55 12.74 -7.52
CA ASN A 94 2.36 13.70 -6.76
C ASN A 94 1.70 15.07 -6.57
N GLU A 95 0.49 15.27 -7.10
CA GLU A 95 -0.32 16.45 -6.82
C GLU A 95 -0.90 16.39 -5.40
N PHE A 96 -1.48 17.50 -4.92
CA PHE A 96 -2.20 17.53 -3.64
C PHE A 96 -1.34 17.17 -2.41
N GLY A 97 -0.01 17.32 -2.51
CA GLY A 97 0.93 16.93 -1.46
C GLY A 97 1.13 15.41 -1.31
N GLY A 98 0.58 14.63 -2.24
CA GLY A 98 0.70 13.19 -2.35
C GLY A 98 1.97 12.73 -3.07
N PHE A 99 2.00 11.45 -3.41
CA PHE A 99 3.03 10.81 -4.22
C PHE A 99 2.39 9.69 -5.03
N TYR A 100 3.03 9.26 -6.12
CA TYR A 100 2.47 8.24 -7.00
C TYR A 100 2.32 6.88 -6.29
N HIS A 101 1.08 6.52 -5.99
CA HIS A 101 0.71 5.21 -5.51
C HIS A 101 -0.74 4.86 -5.84
N ILE A 102 -1.04 3.57 -5.81
CA ILE A 102 -2.39 3.04 -5.74
C ILE A 102 -2.63 2.52 -4.33
N ASP A 103 -3.77 2.86 -3.77
CA ASP A 103 -4.26 2.30 -2.52
C ASP A 103 -5.61 1.62 -2.74
N ILE A 104 -5.76 0.43 -2.16
CA ILE A 104 -6.98 -0.37 -2.29
C ILE A 104 -7.32 -0.91 -0.91
N GLN A 105 -8.59 -0.91 -0.57
CA GLN A 105 -9.08 -1.58 0.62
C GLN A 105 -10.42 -2.25 0.37
N PHE A 106 -10.64 -3.41 0.99
CA PHE A 106 -11.86 -4.20 0.86
C PHE A 106 -12.06 -5.13 2.06
N PRO A 107 -13.27 -5.68 2.28
CA PRO A 107 -13.52 -6.65 3.34
C PRO A 107 -12.72 -7.94 3.08
N ASN A 108 -12.02 -8.43 4.10
CA ASN A 108 -11.32 -9.69 4.00
C ASN A 108 -12.27 -10.86 4.32
N ALA A 109 -12.66 -11.59 3.27
CA ALA A 109 -13.46 -12.81 3.37
C ALA A 109 -12.58 -14.04 3.08
N ASN A 110 -12.92 -15.17 3.72
CA ASN A 110 -12.29 -16.46 3.42
C ASN A 110 -12.46 -16.78 1.92
N GLY A 111 -11.36 -16.88 1.18
CA GLY A 111 -11.37 -17.08 -0.28
C GLY A 111 -10.78 -15.92 -1.08
N ASN A 112 -10.47 -14.78 -0.45
CA ASN A 112 -9.87 -13.65 -1.17
C ASN A 112 -8.41 -13.85 -1.58
N ASN A 113 -7.69 -14.83 -1.02
CA ASN A 113 -6.26 -15.03 -1.32
C ASN A 113 -5.99 -15.28 -2.82
N ASP A 114 -6.75 -16.16 -3.46
CA ASP A 114 -6.57 -16.45 -4.88
C ASP A 114 -6.94 -15.24 -5.75
N LYS A 115 -7.98 -14.50 -5.37
CA LYS A 115 -8.38 -13.24 -6.02
C LYS A 115 -7.30 -12.17 -5.90
N ILE A 116 -6.68 -12.03 -4.72
CA ILE A 116 -5.57 -11.11 -4.46
C ILE A 116 -4.38 -11.46 -5.35
N ILE A 117 -3.96 -12.73 -5.37
CA ILE A 117 -2.83 -13.17 -6.21
C ILE A 117 -3.13 -12.95 -7.68
N SER A 118 -4.36 -13.25 -8.13
CA SER A 118 -4.79 -13.03 -9.51
C SER A 118 -4.76 -11.55 -9.88
N PHE A 119 -5.21 -10.68 -8.98
CA PHE A 119 -5.16 -9.23 -9.17
C PHE A 119 -3.73 -8.70 -9.18
N ILE A 120 -2.84 -9.21 -8.32
CA ILE A 120 -1.41 -8.86 -8.35
C ILE A 120 -0.78 -9.22 -9.69
N LYS A 121 -1.07 -10.41 -10.23
CA LYS A 121 -0.58 -10.83 -11.55
C LYS A 121 -1.08 -9.90 -12.65
N LEU A 122 -2.37 -9.55 -12.61
CA LEU A 122 -2.94 -8.57 -13.54
C LEU A 122 -2.24 -7.20 -13.44
N LEU A 123 -1.95 -6.70 -12.22
CA LEU A 123 -1.23 -5.44 -12.04
C LEU A 123 0.15 -5.47 -12.71
N VAL A 124 0.90 -6.55 -12.50
CA VAL A 124 2.25 -6.74 -13.07
C VAL A 124 2.22 -6.79 -14.61
N GLU A 125 1.13 -7.27 -15.21
CA GLU A 125 0.95 -7.27 -16.67
C GLU A 125 0.58 -5.90 -17.23
N LYS A 126 -0.04 -5.03 -16.43
CA LYS A 126 -0.64 -3.78 -16.88
C LYS A 126 0.19 -2.55 -16.57
N MET A 127 1.11 -2.62 -15.61
CA MET A 127 1.91 -1.48 -15.19
C MET A 127 3.27 -1.87 -14.66
N ASN A 128 4.22 -0.97 -14.83
CA ASN A 128 5.51 -1.03 -14.16
C ASN A 128 5.39 -0.39 -12.78
N PHE A 129 6.00 -1.03 -11.79
CA PHE A 129 6.16 -0.52 -10.44
C PHE A 129 7.29 -1.28 -9.75
N SER A 130 7.80 -0.75 -8.65
CA SER A 130 9.01 -1.29 -8.01
C SER A 130 8.73 -2.01 -6.68
N TYR A 131 7.59 -1.71 -6.05
CA TYR A 131 7.26 -2.22 -4.73
C TYR A 131 5.75 -2.20 -4.48
N GLY A 132 5.24 -3.23 -3.80
CA GLY A 132 3.85 -3.28 -3.36
C GLY A 132 3.66 -4.19 -2.15
N ILE A 133 2.58 -3.99 -1.41
CA ILE A 133 2.30 -4.71 -0.17
C ILE A 133 0.80 -5.04 -0.07
N THR A 134 0.49 -6.19 0.52
CA THR A 134 -0.87 -6.56 0.91
C THR A 134 -0.89 -6.92 2.39
N TYR A 135 -1.78 -6.30 3.16
CA TYR A 135 -1.81 -6.38 4.62
C TYR A 135 -3.23 -6.45 5.15
N ASN A 136 -3.39 -6.95 6.38
CA ASN A 136 -4.68 -7.12 7.05
C ASN A 136 -4.82 -6.17 8.25
N THR A 137 -6.05 -5.72 8.51
CA THR A 137 -6.39 -4.85 9.65
C THR A 137 -7.82 -5.06 10.13
N ASP A 138 -8.10 -4.65 11.36
CA ASP A 138 -9.40 -4.66 12.00
C ASP A 138 -10.35 -3.57 11.49
N LYS A 139 -9.85 -2.46 10.94
CA LYS A 139 -10.66 -1.29 10.53
C LYS A 139 -10.38 -0.86 9.09
N ILE A 140 -11.45 -0.58 8.35
CA ILE A 140 -11.31 -0.14 6.95
C ILE A 140 -10.66 1.25 6.81
N THR A 141 -10.95 2.18 7.73
CA THR A 141 -10.26 3.48 7.80
C THR A 141 -8.76 3.31 7.97
N LYS A 142 -8.34 2.32 8.75
CA LYS A 142 -6.93 2.01 8.96
C LYS A 142 -6.30 1.42 7.70
N ALA A 143 -7.01 0.57 6.95
CA ALA A 143 -6.55 0.08 5.64
C ALA A 143 -6.36 1.24 4.66
N PHE A 144 -7.33 2.17 4.61
CA PHE A 144 -7.25 3.36 3.79
C PHE A 144 -6.04 4.24 4.12
N TYR A 145 -5.90 4.68 5.38
CA TYR A 145 -4.83 5.60 5.76
C TYR A 145 -3.43 4.98 5.72
N TYR A 146 -3.32 3.66 5.93
CA TYR A 146 -2.01 3.02 6.02
C TYR A 146 -1.23 3.08 4.72
N ALA A 147 -1.88 2.90 3.56
CA ALA A 147 -1.22 2.86 2.26
C ALA A 147 -0.34 4.11 2.01
N GLY A 148 -0.90 5.31 2.16
CA GLY A 148 -0.21 6.59 1.99
C GLY A 148 0.68 7.02 3.17
N GLY A 149 0.70 6.25 4.26
CA GLY A 149 1.41 6.59 5.51
C GLY A 149 0.70 7.69 6.32
N ASP A 150 -0.61 7.81 6.19
CA ASP A 150 -1.40 8.91 6.73
C ASP A 150 -2.02 8.59 8.10
N ASN A 151 -2.46 9.64 8.79
CA ASN A 151 -3.18 9.58 10.06
C ASN A 151 -2.53 8.69 11.15
N LEU A 152 -1.19 8.57 11.13
CA LEU A 152 -0.41 7.70 12.01
C LEU A 152 -0.90 6.24 12.04
N ALA A 153 -1.53 5.77 10.96
CA ALA A 153 -1.99 4.40 10.86
C ALA A 153 -0.78 3.44 10.88
N SER A 154 -0.86 2.41 11.73
CA SER A 154 0.20 1.40 11.89
C SER A 154 -0.38 -0.01 11.93
N ILE A 155 0.15 -0.95 11.15
CA ILE A 155 -0.33 -2.35 11.16
C ILE A 155 0.24 -3.07 12.37
N TYR A 156 1.51 -2.85 12.67
CA TYR A 156 2.22 -3.52 13.75
C TYR A 156 2.44 -2.62 14.97
N PRO A 157 2.45 -3.17 16.20
CA PRO A 157 2.76 -2.39 17.41
C PRO A 157 4.23 -1.91 17.44
N TYR A 158 5.11 -2.60 16.72
CA TYR A 158 6.54 -2.33 16.55
C TYR A 158 6.84 -1.53 15.27
N GLU A 159 5.88 -0.73 14.81
CA GLU A 159 6.05 0.18 13.67
C GLU A 159 6.04 1.65 14.13
N ASN A 160 6.88 2.49 13.52
CA ASN A 160 6.80 3.94 13.59
C ASN A 160 6.20 4.50 12.28
N PRO A 161 4.90 4.83 12.26
CA PRO A 161 4.21 5.25 11.04
C PRO A 161 4.73 6.60 10.50
N SER A 162 5.35 7.43 11.36
CA SER A 162 5.88 8.73 10.94
C SER A 162 7.14 8.61 10.07
N ILE A 163 7.88 7.50 10.17
CA ILE A 163 9.13 7.32 9.41
C ILE A 163 8.82 7.03 7.96
N PHE A 164 7.87 6.13 7.68
CA PHE A 164 7.49 5.83 6.30
C PHE A 164 6.99 7.06 5.56
N LYS A 165 6.16 7.90 6.19
CA LYS A 165 5.68 9.14 5.55
C LYS A 165 6.81 10.10 5.18
N ARG A 166 7.94 10.09 5.90
CA ARG A 166 9.13 10.89 5.58
C ARG A 166 9.98 10.30 4.45
N GLU A 167 9.79 9.03 4.10
CA GLU A 167 10.45 8.40 2.95
C GLU A 167 9.77 8.70 1.62
N THR A 168 8.52 9.21 1.63
CA THR A 168 7.77 9.45 0.40
C THR A 168 8.14 10.80 -0.24
N PRO A 169 8.13 10.89 -1.58
CA PRO A 169 8.69 12.04 -2.29
C PRO A 169 7.82 13.29 -2.24
N GLY A 170 6.53 13.17 -1.90
CA GLY A 170 5.56 14.27 -1.90
C GLY A 170 5.91 15.44 -0.98
N ARG A 171 5.17 15.61 0.12
CA ARG A 171 5.45 16.70 1.07
C ARG A 171 6.88 16.68 1.65
N PHE A 172 7.50 15.50 1.76
CA PHE A 172 8.74 15.32 2.52
C PHE A 172 10.01 15.20 1.66
N ASN A 173 9.91 15.09 0.33
CA ASN A 173 11.05 14.84 -0.56
C ASN A 173 11.94 13.68 -0.04
N GLY A 174 11.32 12.60 0.40
CA GLY A 174 12.01 11.44 0.97
C GLY A 174 12.88 10.70 -0.05
N LYS A 175 13.70 9.77 0.44
CA LYS A 175 14.68 9.05 -0.38
C LYS A 175 14.08 7.89 -1.18
N GLU A 176 12.82 7.55 -0.93
CA GLU A 176 12.11 6.47 -1.63
C GLU A 176 12.84 5.12 -1.59
N ARG A 177 13.51 4.81 -0.46
CA ARG A 177 14.32 3.59 -0.33
C ARG A 177 13.51 2.31 -0.50
N TYR A 178 12.19 2.39 -0.27
CA TYR A 178 11.25 1.29 -0.52
C TYR A 178 11.20 0.84 -1.98
N ASN A 179 11.71 1.63 -2.93
CA ASN A 179 11.73 1.25 -4.34
C ASN A 179 12.82 0.23 -4.68
N ASN A 180 13.88 0.08 -3.88
CA ASN A 180 15.01 -0.79 -4.27
C ASN A 180 15.89 -1.33 -3.14
N SER A 181 15.97 -0.66 -1.99
CA SER A 181 17.06 -0.88 -1.02
C SER A 181 16.58 -1.19 0.39
N MET A 182 15.31 -0.93 0.69
CA MET A 182 14.68 -1.27 1.97
C MET A 182 13.24 -1.71 1.75
N LEU A 183 12.63 -2.31 2.76
CA LEU A 183 11.21 -2.62 2.79
C LEU A 183 10.51 -1.70 3.78
N ARG A 184 9.21 -1.45 3.62
CA ARG A 184 8.46 -0.69 4.64
C ARG A 184 8.41 -1.45 5.96
N MET A 185 7.83 -2.64 5.88
CA MET A 185 7.75 -3.74 6.85
C MET A 185 7.61 -5.04 6.02
N VAL A 186 7.42 -6.19 6.66
CA VAL A 186 7.06 -7.45 5.99
C VAL A 186 5.59 -7.78 6.23
N TYR A 187 4.87 -8.14 5.17
CA TYR A 187 3.42 -8.39 5.16
C TYR A 187 3.10 -9.81 4.61
N PRO A 188 1.82 -10.27 4.67
CA PRO A 188 1.43 -11.53 4.05
C PRO A 188 1.86 -11.67 2.59
N TYR A 189 1.72 -10.60 1.80
CA TYR A 189 2.23 -10.53 0.44
C TYR A 189 3.06 -9.27 0.23
N ASN A 190 4.28 -9.45 -0.27
CA ASN A 190 5.21 -8.38 -0.59
C ASN A 190 5.61 -8.54 -2.05
N ILE A 191 5.34 -7.53 -2.88
CA ILE A 191 5.78 -7.47 -4.26
C ILE A 191 7.10 -6.72 -4.27
N ILE A 192 8.19 -7.43 -4.54
CA ILE A 192 9.56 -6.94 -4.41
C ILE A 192 10.34 -7.18 -5.69
N ASN A 193 11.29 -6.30 -6.00
CA ASN A 193 12.11 -6.45 -7.19
C ASN A 193 13.45 -7.17 -6.93
N ASN A 194 14.22 -7.40 -8.00
CA ASN A 194 15.53 -8.03 -7.92
C ASN A 194 16.53 -7.29 -7.01
N SER A 195 16.45 -5.95 -6.87
CA SER A 195 17.33 -5.21 -5.95
C SER A 195 17.00 -5.51 -4.49
N HIS A 196 15.71 -5.61 -4.15
CA HIS A 196 15.30 -6.03 -2.81
C HIS A 196 15.82 -7.42 -2.46
N LEU A 197 15.80 -8.35 -3.42
CA LEU A 197 16.29 -9.72 -3.21
C LEU A 197 17.80 -9.81 -2.91
N GLU A 198 18.57 -8.78 -3.27
CA GLU A 198 20.00 -8.68 -3.00
C GLU A 198 20.34 -7.97 -1.68
N ILE A 199 19.35 -7.41 -0.97
CA ILE A 199 19.53 -6.86 0.37
C ILE A 199 20.18 -7.90 1.29
N LYS A 200 21.17 -7.48 2.06
CA LYS A 200 21.89 -8.37 2.99
C LYS A 200 21.11 -8.52 4.30
N ILE A 201 20.90 -9.77 4.71
CA ILE A 201 20.57 -10.15 6.07
C ILE A 201 21.78 -10.91 6.60
N GLU A 202 22.52 -10.26 7.50
CA GLU A 202 23.84 -10.73 7.94
C GLU A 202 24.77 -11.00 6.74
N ASN A 203 25.14 -12.27 6.50
CA ASN A 203 26.07 -12.68 5.45
C ASN A 203 25.37 -13.26 4.20
N VAL A 204 24.04 -13.40 4.21
CA VAL A 204 23.26 -13.93 3.09
C VAL A 204 22.42 -12.83 2.45
N ASN A 205 22.05 -12.99 1.18
CA ASN A 205 21.07 -12.08 0.57
C ASN A 205 19.64 -12.52 0.91
N LEU A 206 18.70 -11.58 0.82
CA LEU A 206 17.29 -11.77 1.19
C LEU A 206 16.69 -12.96 0.44
N LYS A 207 16.99 -13.14 -0.85
CA LYS A 207 16.52 -14.30 -1.63
C LYS A 207 16.91 -15.63 -1.00
N LYS A 208 18.20 -15.82 -0.69
CA LYS A 208 18.69 -17.06 -0.07
C LYS A 208 18.12 -17.25 1.33
N TRP A 209 17.97 -16.17 2.08
CA TRP A 209 17.38 -16.20 3.41
C TRP A 209 15.89 -16.60 3.40
N ILE A 210 15.09 -16.07 2.46
CA ILE A 210 13.67 -16.48 2.32
C ILE A 210 13.58 -17.98 1.99
N LEU A 211 14.45 -18.46 1.10
CA LEU A 211 14.42 -19.87 0.65
C LEU A 211 15.06 -20.86 1.62
N SER A 212 15.74 -20.40 2.68
CA SER A 212 16.43 -21.29 3.62
C SER A 212 15.52 -21.93 4.67
N ASP A 213 14.36 -21.32 4.94
CA ASP A 213 13.40 -21.79 5.94
C ASP A 213 11.98 -21.45 5.46
N LYS A 214 11.08 -22.44 5.47
CA LYS A 214 9.67 -22.25 5.11
C LYS A 214 8.98 -21.18 5.97
N GLU A 215 9.45 -20.98 7.20
CA GLU A 215 8.91 -19.97 8.10
C GLU A 215 9.28 -18.54 7.67
N ASN A 216 10.32 -18.39 6.84
CA ASN A 216 10.67 -17.10 6.24
C ASN A 216 9.79 -16.78 5.02
N GLY A 217 8.99 -17.74 4.56
CA GLY A 217 8.03 -17.61 3.49
C GLY A 217 8.43 -18.34 2.22
N SER A 218 7.86 -17.88 1.10
CA SER A 218 8.12 -18.42 -0.24
C SER A 218 8.22 -17.32 -1.29
N LEU A 219 8.89 -17.61 -2.40
CA LEU A 219 9.02 -16.71 -3.54
C LEU A 219 8.33 -17.29 -4.77
N GLU A 220 7.46 -16.50 -5.39
CA GLU A 220 6.89 -16.76 -6.71
C GLU A 220 7.35 -15.66 -7.67
N LYS A 221 7.92 -16.05 -8.82
CA LYS A 221 8.32 -15.09 -9.85
C LYS A 221 7.06 -14.53 -10.52
N LEU A 222 6.92 -13.21 -10.57
CA LEU A 222 5.79 -12.54 -11.24
C LEU A 222 6.14 -12.17 -12.68
N ASN A 223 7.31 -11.56 -12.88
CA ASN A 223 7.92 -11.30 -14.18
C ASN A 223 9.47 -11.28 -14.03
N ASP A 224 10.20 -10.76 -15.00
CA ASP A 224 11.67 -10.71 -14.94
C ASP A 224 12.24 -9.78 -13.86
N GLU A 225 11.45 -8.82 -13.38
CA GLU A 225 11.87 -7.80 -12.43
C GLU A 225 11.29 -8.01 -11.03
N LEU A 226 10.06 -8.54 -10.94
CA LEU A 226 9.23 -8.60 -9.74
C LEU A 226 8.98 -10.04 -9.28
N TRP A 227 8.93 -10.17 -7.95
CA TRP A 227 8.68 -11.39 -7.21
C TRP A 227 7.62 -11.15 -6.15
N LEU A 228 6.78 -12.15 -5.93
CA LEU A 228 5.83 -12.20 -4.84
C LEU A 228 6.44 -13.01 -3.70
N TRP A 229 6.80 -12.31 -2.62
CA TRP A 229 7.21 -12.92 -1.35
C TRP A 229 5.99 -13.09 -0.45
N LYS A 230 5.62 -14.35 -0.18
CA LYS A 230 4.49 -14.73 0.66
C LYS A 230 4.98 -15.17 2.03
N VAL A 231 4.38 -14.67 3.09
CA VAL A 231 4.68 -15.05 4.49
C VAL A 231 3.37 -15.41 5.19
N GLU A 232 3.32 -16.57 5.83
CA GLU A 232 2.13 -16.96 6.61
C GLU A 232 1.96 -16.04 7.83
N GLU A 233 0.71 -15.74 8.19
CA GLU A 233 0.40 -14.79 9.26
C GLU A 233 1.08 -15.14 10.60
N THR A 234 1.19 -16.44 10.90
CA THR A 234 1.83 -16.98 12.10
C THR A 234 3.33 -16.66 12.20
N TYR A 235 3.99 -16.38 11.08
CA TYR A 235 5.43 -16.10 11.03
C TYR A 235 5.77 -14.62 10.85
N LEU A 236 4.77 -13.74 10.64
CA LEU A 236 5.01 -12.31 10.38
C LEU A 236 5.80 -11.61 11.48
N ASP A 237 5.51 -11.91 12.76
CA ASP A 237 6.22 -11.31 13.89
C ASP A 237 7.70 -11.72 13.91
N LYS A 238 7.99 -13.00 13.68
CA LYS A 238 9.34 -13.55 13.58
C LYS A 238 10.11 -12.89 12.44
N VAL A 239 9.51 -12.86 11.26
CA VAL A 239 10.14 -12.35 10.04
C VAL A 239 10.38 -10.84 10.14
N ASN A 240 9.38 -10.06 10.58
CA ASN A 240 9.56 -8.62 10.81
C ASN A 240 10.65 -8.34 11.84
N LYS A 241 10.75 -9.14 12.91
CA LYS A 241 11.81 -8.98 13.90
C LYS A 241 13.19 -9.19 13.28
N VAL A 242 13.42 -10.29 12.57
CA VAL A 242 14.72 -10.57 11.94
C VAL A 242 15.09 -9.49 10.93
N CYS A 243 14.17 -9.12 10.04
CA CYS A 243 14.40 -8.06 9.06
C CYS A 243 14.62 -6.68 9.72
N GLY A 244 13.90 -6.40 10.81
CA GLY A 244 14.04 -5.17 11.58
C GLY A 244 15.37 -5.09 12.32
N GLU A 245 15.84 -6.18 12.91
CA GLU A 245 17.16 -6.29 13.56
C GLU A 245 18.31 -6.23 12.54
N ALA A 246 18.06 -6.64 11.30
CA ALA A 246 18.99 -6.49 10.17
C ALA A 246 19.01 -5.07 9.56
N ASP A 247 18.22 -4.13 10.07
CA ASP A 247 18.13 -2.74 9.60
C ASP A 247 17.68 -2.61 8.12
N ILE A 248 16.83 -3.53 7.65
CA ILE A 248 16.30 -3.51 6.27
C ILE A 248 14.86 -3.00 6.19
N LEU A 249 14.24 -2.68 7.33
CA LEU A 249 12.86 -2.20 7.43
C LEU A 249 12.83 -0.71 7.80
N ILE A 250 12.19 0.10 6.96
CA ILE A 250 12.07 1.55 7.12
C ILE A 250 11.33 1.92 8.40
N ALA A 251 10.17 1.30 8.64
CA ALA A 251 9.27 1.72 9.70
C ALA A 251 9.44 0.92 10.99
N TRP A 252 10.41 0.01 11.05
CA TRP A 252 10.64 -0.81 12.24
C TRP A 252 11.08 0.04 13.43
N LYS A 253 10.48 -0.23 14.59
CA LYS A 253 10.97 0.25 15.89
C LYS A 253 11.15 -0.96 16.80
N ALA A 254 12.35 -1.10 17.35
CA ALA A 254 12.58 -2.11 18.39
C ALA A 254 11.60 -1.86 19.55
N LEU A 255 10.92 -2.91 20.00
CA LEU A 255 10.11 -2.83 21.21
C LEU A 255 11.05 -2.55 22.36
N SER A 256 11.04 -1.32 22.88
CA SER A 256 11.80 -1.00 24.08
C SER A 256 11.35 -1.94 25.19
N SER A 257 12.27 -2.71 25.75
CA SER A 257 12.03 -3.38 27.03
C SER A 257 11.51 -2.30 27.98
N LYS A 258 10.30 -2.50 28.54
CA LYS A 258 9.68 -1.53 29.44
C LYS A 258 10.73 -1.10 30.46
N LYS A 259 11.24 0.14 30.35
CA LYS A 259 12.03 0.74 31.42
C LYS A 259 11.08 0.73 32.61
N ILE A 260 11.38 -0.11 33.60
CA ILE A 260 10.69 -0.12 34.90
C ILE A 260 10.63 1.34 35.32
N ALA A 261 9.41 1.89 35.40
CA ALA A 261 9.20 3.26 35.79
C ALA A 261 9.88 3.44 37.16
N LYS A 262 11.00 4.18 37.19
CA LYS A 262 11.56 4.63 38.46
C LYS A 262 10.47 5.48 39.10
N LYS A 263 9.87 4.99 40.18
CA LYS A 263 9.03 5.81 41.05
C LYS A 263 9.84 7.04 41.42
N LEU A 264 9.29 8.21 41.12
CA LEU A 264 9.88 9.47 41.57
C LEU A 264 9.90 9.50 43.10
N PRO A 265 10.93 10.11 43.72
CA PRO A 265 11.05 10.22 45.18
C PRO A 265 9.88 10.95 45.82
#